data_AF-A0A935XW65-F1
#
_entry.id   AF-A0A935XW65-F1
#
_cell.length_a   1.000
_cell.length_b   1.000
_cell.length_c   1.000
_cell.angle_alpha   90.00
_cell.angle_beta   90.00
_cell.angle_gamma   90.00
#
_symmetry.space_group_name_H-M   'P 1'
#
loop_
_entity.id
_entity.type
_entity.pdbx_description
1 polymer ?
#
loop_
_entity_poly.entity_id
_entity_poly.type
_entity_poly.pdbx_seq_one_letter_code
_entity_poly.pdbx_strand_id
1 'polypeptide(L)'
;MVDLIRWLRNRSATSNDAPIGGAAATGFVYVAHGETGPMASVSAGTRVGNFNDRPPWIVVDHTPQSAILAKWPGRLWKVRILRKAPEQPLAYAAYTRATAVHVEEEVPLAVLFDHNGKAVVDLLSSVSSLSAEEKALLGRSTDERAETLHNQVWTRWLSQVDSSSPYLGQDHSNTIAVGARAPRSPVGNATSVLHAELTKRARELDGDRAFVTDDEEQSFNAEWSRVASHLQHALFAIGVSPELLSPPERVALASAYRKTVPPNWPRDDA
;
A
#
# COMPACT_ATOMS: atom_id res chain seq x y z
N MET A 1 -29.93 11.02 35.87
CA MET A 1 -29.23 9.72 35.95
C MET A 1 -28.70 9.26 34.58
N VAL A 2 -28.29 10.20 33.71
CA VAL A 2 -27.65 9.93 32.41
C VAL A 2 -26.26 10.61 32.33
N ASP A 3 -26.01 11.63 33.16
CA ASP A 3 -24.73 12.34 33.19
C ASP A 3 -23.61 11.69 34.02
N LEU A 4 -23.92 10.69 34.87
CA LEU A 4 -22.88 9.98 35.63
C LEU A 4 -22.09 8.99 34.76
N ILE A 5 -22.73 8.42 33.73
CA ILE A 5 -22.11 7.45 32.81
C ILE A 5 -21.23 8.17 31.77
N ARG A 6 -21.59 9.40 31.37
CA ARG A 6 -20.73 10.23 30.51
C ARG A 6 -19.55 10.83 31.28
N TRP A 7 -19.74 11.14 32.57
CA TRP A 7 -18.67 11.58 33.47
C TRP A 7 -17.66 10.46 33.79
N LEU A 8 -18.09 9.20 33.91
CA LEU A 8 -17.19 8.05 34.11
C LEU A 8 -16.42 7.61 32.85
N ARG A 9 -16.83 8.01 31.64
CA ARG A 9 -16.04 7.78 30.41
C ARG A 9 -14.93 8.81 30.17
N ASN A 10 -15.01 9.99 30.81
CA ASN A 10 -14.04 11.08 30.63
C ASN A 10 -13.14 11.34 31.84
N ARG A 11 -13.23 10.54 32.92
CA ARG A 11 -12.29 10.62 34.03
C ARG A 11 -11.04 9.81 33.71
N SER A 12 -10.05 10.52 33.20
CA SER A 12 -8.65 10.47 33.65
C SER A 12 -8.26 9.18 34.38
N ALA A 13 -7.80 8.19 33.62
CA ALA A 13 -6.58 7.50 34.02
C ALA A 13 -5.40 8.48 33.82
N THR A 14 -5.35 9.51 34.66
CA THR A 14 -4.10 9.99 35.24
C THR A 14 -3.63 8.94 36.23
N SER A 15 -3.44 7.70 35.78
CA SER A 15 -2.47 6.82 36.43
C SER A 15 -1.16 7.12 35.73
N ASN A 16 -0.20 7.50 36.55
CA ASN A 16 1.19 7.62 36.17
C ASN A 16 1.77 6.19 36.07
N ASP A 17 1.11 5.34 35.27
CA ASP A 17 1.61 4.00 34.99
C ASP A 17 2.82 4.18 34.07
N ALA A 18 3.97 4.26 34.73
CA ALA A 18 5.26 4.11 34.10
C ALA A 18 5.21 2.89 33.16
N PRO A 19 5.82 2.96 31.97
CA PRO A 19 5.84 1.85 31.04
C PRO A 19 6.41 0.61 31.74
N ILE A 20 5.60 -0.44 31.83
CA ILE A 20 6.06 -1.74 32.29
C ILE A 20 7.00 -2.29 31.20
N GLY A 21 8.31 -2.15 31.44
CA GLY A 21 9.37 -2.95 30.83
C GLY A 21 9.67 -2.69 29.36
N GLY A 22 10.54 -1.72 29.08
CA GLY A 22 11.20 -1.51 27.78
C GLY A 22 11.06 -0.08 27.29
N ALA A 23 12.08 0.43 26.58
CA ALA A 23 11.96 1.71 25.88
C ALA A 23 10.69 1.70 25.03
N ALA A 24 9.85 2.73 25.16
CA ALA A 24 8.58 2.79 24.44
C ALA A 24 8.88 2.81 22.93
N ALA A 25 8.61 1.70 22.26
CA ALA A 25 8.85 1.57 20.83
C ALA A 25 7.76 2.34 20.08
N THR A 26 8.19 3.21 19.17
CA THR A 26 7.33 3.90 18.21
C THR A 26 7.22 3.08 16.93
N GLY A 27 6.08 3.15 16.27
CA GLY A 27 5.85 2.53 14.97
C GLY A 27 4.62 3.13 14.30
N PHE A 28 4.06 2.39 13.35
CA PHE A 28 2.99 2.87 12.47
C PHE A 28 1.79 1.93 12.49
N VAL A 29 0.59 2.49 12.37
CA VAL A 29 -0.65 1.73 12.21
C VAL A 29 -1.38 2.30 11.00
N TYR A 30 -1.56 1.48 9.97
CA TYR A 30 -2.46 1.79 8.87
C TYR A 30 -3.88 1.32 9.22
N VAL A 31 -4.87 2.17 8.94
CA VAL A 31 -6.29 1.87 9.16
C VAL A 31 -7.06 2.22 7.90
N ALA A 32 -7.65 1.22 7.25
CA ALA A 32 -8.41 1.46 6.04
C ALA A 32 -9.72 2.21 6.34
N HIS A 33 -10.21 2.99 5.39
CA HIS A 33 -11.53 3.60 5.52
C HIS A 33 -12.62 2.52 5.63
N GLY A 34 -13.58 2.74 6.53
CA GLY A 34 -14.65 1.78 6.81
C GLY A 34 -14.23 0.56 7.64
N GLU A 35 -12.98 0.48 8.09
CA GLU A 35 -12.53 -0.56 9.03
C GLU A 35 -13.14 -0.34 10.42
N THR A 36 -13.46 -1.43 11.11
CA THR A 36 -13.96 -1.41 12.48
C THR A 36 -12.88 -1.86 13.44
N GLY A 37 -12.73 -1.19 14.58
CA GLY A 37 -11.79 -1.61 15.61
C GLY A 37 -11.35 -0.45 16.49
N PRO A 38 -10.44 -0.73 17.46
CA PRO A 38 -9.96 0.30 18.38
C PRO A 38 -9.37 1.53 17.67
N MET A 39 -8.77 1.33 16.50
CA MET A 39 -8.09 2.38 15.73
C MET A 39 -8.98 3.11 14.71
N ALA A 40 -10.26 2.74 14.55
CA ALA A 40 -11.12 3.22 13.47
C ALA A 40 -11.53 4.71 13.55
N SER A 41 -11.55 5.30 14.74
CA SER A 41 -12.02 6.68 14.95
C SER A 41 -11.11 7.45 15.91
N VAL A 42 -9.81 7.24 15.77
CA VAL A 42 -8.80 7.84 16.65
C VAL A 42 -8.39 9.24 16.20
N SER A 43 -7.86 10.01 17.13
CA SER A 43 -7.23 11.31 16.87
C SER A 43 -5.87 11.37 17.55
N ALA A 44 -4.98 12.26 17.08
CA ALA A 44 -3.73 12.55 17.76
C ALA A 44 -3.95 12.83 19.27
N GLY A 45 -3.05 12.33 20.10
CA GLY A 45 -3.11 12.44 21.56
C GLY A 45 -3.98 11.40 22.27
N THR A 46 -4.75 10.56 21.56
CA THR A 46 -5.57 9.54 22.22
C THR A 46 -4.77 8.32 22.65
N ARG A 47 -5.19 7.71 23.77
CA ARG A 47 -4.74 6.37 24.18
C ARG A 47 -5.80 5.38 23.74
N VAL A 48 -5.38 4.33 23.05
CA VAL A 48 -6.27 3.39 22.37
C VAL A 48 -5.85 1.99 22.75
N GLY A 49 -6.79 1.12 23.07
CA GLY A 49 -6.50 -0.26 23.43
C GLY A 49 -7.69 -0.96 24.05
N ASN A 50 -7.65 -2.29 24.03
CA ASN A 50 -8.55 -3.11 24.85
C ASN A 50 -7.99 -3.33 26.26
N PHE A 51 -6.72 -2.95 26.48
CA PHE A 51 -5.97 -3.03 27.73
C PHE A 51 -6.02 -4.41 28.41
N ASN A 52 -6.29 -5.47 27.63
CA ASN A 52 -6.34 -6.84 28.11
C ASN A 52 -5.40 -7.71 27.27
N ASP A 53 -5.00 -8.85 27.84
CA ASP A 53 -4.07 -9.79 27.22
C ASP A 53 -4.80 -10.75 26.25
N ARG A 54 -5.83 -10.28 25.53
CA ARG A 54 -6.56 -11.08 24.52
C ARG A 54 -6.75 -10.32 23.20
N PRO A 55 -6.81 -11.02 22.06
CA PRO A 55 -7.05 -10.41 20.75
C PRO A 55 -8.44 -9.73 20.69
N PRO A 56 -8.67 -8.80 19.74
CA PRO A 56 -7.77 -8.43 18.64
C PRO A 56 -6.61 -7.52 19.09
N TRP A 57 -5.43 -7.74 18.49
CA TRP A 57 -4.24 -6.92 18.71
C TRP A 57 -4.19 -5.72 17.77
N ILE A 58 -3.61 -4.62 18.24
CA ILE A 58 -3.18 -3.53 17.38
C ILE A 58 -1.84 -3.95 16.76
N VAL A 59 -1.80 -4.08 15.43
CA VAL A 59 -0.56 -4.34 14.69
C VAL A 59 0.17 -3.01 14.51
N VAL A 60 1.37 -2.91 15.09
CA VAL A 60 2.23 -1.72 15.00
C VAL A 60 3.46 -2.07 14.17
N ASP A 61 3.45 -1.64 12.92
CA ASP A 61 4.53 -1.81 11.96
C ASP A 61 5.76 -0.98 12.37
N HIS A 62 6.96 -1.55 12.21
CA HIS A 62 8.20 -0.88 12.61
C HIS A 62 8.58 0.23 11.62
N THR A 63 8.22 0.06 10.35
CA THR A 63 8.36 1.08 9.30
C THR A 63 7.04 1.26 8.55
N PRO A 64 6.78 2.42 7.92
CA PRO A 64 5.58 2.60 7.11
C PRO A 64 5.47 1.56 5.98
N GLN A 65 6.59 1.22 5.34
CA GLN A 65 6.65 0.28 4.22
C GLN A 65 6.29 -1.15 4.61
N SER A 66 6.43 -1.51 5.89
CA SER A 66 6.00 -2.84 6.39
C SER A 66 4.49 -2.97 6.56
N ALA A 67 3.74 -1.87 6.51
CA ALA A 67 2.29 -1.89 6.69
C ALA A 67 1.58 -2.72 5.61
N ILE A 68 0.66 -3.57 6.05
CA ILE A 68 -0.17 -4.39 5.17
C ILE A 68 -1.37 -3.58 4.70
N LEU A 69 -1.39 -3.23 3.41
CA LEU A 69 -2.43 -2.40 2.79
C LEU A 69 -3.54 -3.26 2.16
N ALA A 70 -4.26 -4.03 2.99
CA ALA A 70 -5.29 -4.95 2.49
C ALA A 70 -6.53 -4.24 1.89
N LYS A 71 -6.78 -3.00 2.30
CA LYS A 71 -7.84 -2.14 1.78
C LYS A 71 -7.27 -0.74 1.60
N TRP A 72 -7.76 -0.02 0.60
CA TRP A 72 -7.38 1.34 0.28
C TRP A 72 -8.62 2.17 -0.08
N PRO A 73 -8.64 3.50 0.13
CA PRO A 73 -7.67 4.30 0.92
C PRO A 73 -7.88 4.17 2.44
N GLY A 74 -7.04 4.86 3.21
CA GLY A 74 -7.03 4.80 4.68
C GLY A 74 -6.25 5.94 5.33
N ARG A 75 -5.92 5.78 6.61
CA ARG A 75 -5.09 6.70 7.38
C ARG A 75 -3.89 5.98 7.94
N LEU A 76 -2.75 6.69 8.03
CA LEU A 76 -1.55 6.19 8.66
C LEU A 76 -1.30 6.98 9.94
N TRP A 77 -1.17 6.27 11.05
CA TRP A 77 -0.89 6.86 12.35
C TRP A 77 0.50 6.48 12.81
N LYS A 78 1.27 7.46 13.28
CA LYS A 78 2.43 7.19 14.11
C LYS A 78 1.96 6.99 15.53
N VAL A 79 2.40 5.89 16.14
CA VAL A 79 1.96 5.50 17.48
C VAL A 79 3.13 5.09 18.34
N ARG A 80 2.99 5.31 19.65
CA ARG A 80 3.89 4.78 20.66
C ARG A 80 3.22 3.62 21.38
N ILE A 81 3.91 2.48 21.46
CA ILE A 81 3.39 1.30 22.16
C ILE A 81 3.38 1.58 23.66
N LEU A 82 2.20 1.47 24.27
CA LEU A 82 2.03 1.57 25.72
C LEU A 82 2.12 0.20 26.39
N ARG A 83 1.59 -0.83 25.71
CA ARG A 83 1.61 -2.21 26.19
C ARG A 83 1.67 -3.19 25.02
N LYS A 84 2.67 -4.07 25.05
CA LYS A 84 2.80 -5.19 24.12
C LYS A 84 1.82 -6.31 24.48
N ALA A 85 1.30 -7.00 23.47
CA ALA A 85 0.57 -8.25 23.68
C ALA A 85 1.51 -9.35 24.20
N PRO A 86 1.01 -10.33 24.98
CA PRO A 86 1.84 -11.46 25.40
C PRO A 86 2.27 -12.34 24.22
N GLU A 87 1.41 -12.48 23.21
CA GLU A 87 1.71 -13.22 21.99
C GLU A 87 2.32 -12.28 20.95
N GLN A 88 3.64 -12.39 20.75
CA GLN A 88 4.37 -11.65 19.73
C GLN A 88 4.60 -12.49 18.48
N PRO A 89 4.75 -11.86 17.31
CA PRO A 89 5.12 -12.58 16.09
C PRO A 89 6.57 -13.10 16.17
N LEU A 90 6.98 -13.86 15.17
CA LEU A 90 8.35 -14.32 15.02
C LEU A 90 9.33 -13.13 14.98
N ALA A 91 10.57 -13.34 15.43
CA ALA A 91 11.55 -12.26 15.61
C ALA A 91 11.89 -11.47 14.32
N TYR A 92 11.67 -12.06 13.14
CA TYR A 92 11.88 -11.41 11.85
C TYR A 92 10.67 -10.61 11.36
N ALA A 93 9.52 -10.68 12.04
CA ALA A 93 8.36 -9.91 11.66
C ALA A 93 8.61 -8.42 11.89
N ALA A 94 8.33 -7.62 10.86
CA ALA A 94 8.53 -6.17 10.89
C ALA A 94 7.40 -5.42 11.64
N TYR A 95 6.73 -6.08 12.58
CA TYR A 95 5.66 -5.49 13.37
C TYR A 95 5.65 -6.02 14.80
N THR A 96 5.03 -5.23 15.70
CA THR A 96 4.79 -5.59 17.09
C THR A 96 3.29 -5.69 17.32
N ARG A 97 2.84 -6.71 18.08
CA ARG A 97 1.45 -6.77 18.54
C ARG A 97 1.30 -5.99 19.83
N ALA A 98 0.37 -5.05 19.87
CA ALA A 98 0.09 -4.20 21.03
C ALA A 98 -1.35 -4.37 21.51
N THR A 99 -1.56 -4.25 22.82
CA THR A 99 -2.90 -4.19 23.45
C THR A 99 -3.31 -2.75 23.74
N ALA A 100 -2.32 -1.84 23.78
CA ALA A 100 -2.54 -0.42 23.95
C ALA A 100 -1.43 0.41 23.29
N VAL A 101 -1.84 1.50 22.65
CA VAL A 101 -0.96 2.47 22.00
C VAL A 101 -1.39 3.90 22.35
N HIS A 102 -0.47 4.83 22.21
CA HIS A 102 -0.74 6.25 22.19
C HIS A 102 -0.58 6.75 20.76
N VAL A 103 -1.63 7.38 20.23
CA VAL A 103 -1.63 7.97 18.90
C VAL A 103 -0.89 9.30 18.97
N GLU A 104 0.21 9.43 18.25
CA GLU A 104 1.04 10.64 18.29
C GLU A 104 0.54 11.65 17.24
N GLU A 105 0.54 11.26 15.98
CA GLU A 105 0.19 12.10 14.85
C GLU A 105 -0.33 11.28 13.66
N GLU A 106 -1.14 11.92 12.81
CA GLU A 106 -1.47 11.39 11.47
C GLU A 106 -0.30 11.71 10.53
N VAL A 107 0.17 10.71 9.79
CA VAL A 107 1.30 10.85 8.87
C VAL A 107 0.80 10.76 7.42
N PRO A 108 1.35 11.54 6.47
CA PRO A 108 0.94 11.46 5.07
C PRO A 108 1.10 10.05 4.50
N LEU A 109 0.10 9.53 3.78
CA LEU A 109 0.17 8.22 3.13
C LEU A 109 1.34 8.07 2.16
N ALA A 110 1.88 9.19 1.65
CA ALA A 110 3.05 9.20 0.79
C ALA A 110 4.24 8.45 1.40
N VAL A 111 4.39 8.40 2.73
CA VAL A 111 5.51 7.70 3.37
C VAL A 111 5.40 6.17 3.29
N LEU A 112 4.25 5.61 2.90
CA LEU A 112 4.09 4.17 2.65
C LEU A 112 4.84 3.71 1.40
N PHE A 113 5.21 4.66 0.54
CA PHE A 113 5.85 4.42 -0.74
C PHE A 113 7.17 5.19 -0.77
N ASP A 114 8.25 4.54 -1.18
CA ASP A 114 9.58 5.12 -1.09
C ASP A 114 9.74 6.35 -2.01
N HIS A 115 9.96 6.11 -3.30
CA HIS A 115 10.24 7.20 -4.24
C HIS A 115 8.95 7.80 -4.77
N ASN A 116 8.90 9.14 -4.82
CA ASN A 116 7.76 9.91 -5.31
C ASN A 116 6.41 9.50 -4.67
N GLY A 117 6.41 9.17 -3.38
CA GLY A 117 5.25 8.57 -2.72
C GLY A 117 3.96 9.39 -2.84
N LYS A 118 4.04 10.72 -2.92
CA LYS A 118 2.86 11.56 -3.20
C LYS A 118 2.28 11.27 -4.59
N ALA A 119 3.10 11.22 -5.62
CA ALA A 119 2.64 10.94 -6.98
C ALA A 119 2.13 9.49 -7.12
N VAL A 120 2.71 8.55 -6.37
CA VAL A 120 2.17 7.18 -6.25
C VAL A 120 0.77 7.20 -5.65
N VAL A 121 0.55 7.91 -4.53
CA VAL A 121 -0.78 8.09 -3.91
C VAL A 121 -1.76 8.73 -4.89
N ASP A 122 -1.34 9.76 -5.62
CA ASP A 122 -2.19 10.45 -6.60
C ASP A 122 -2.63 9.49 -7.73
N LEU A 123 -1.70 8.69 -8.28
CA LEU A 123 -2.00 7.67 -9.29
C LEU A 123 -2.97 6.61 -8.75
N LEU A 124 -2.70 6.07 -7.55
CA LEU A 124 -3.58 5.04 -6.95
C LEU A 124 -4.99 5.58 -6.71
N SER A 125 -5.10 6.86 -6.31
CA SER A 125 -6.38 7.52 -6.09
C SER A 125 -7.17 7.74 -7.39
N SER A 126 -6.48 8.02 -8.50
CA SER A 126 -7.14 8.25 -9.80
C SER A 126 -7.72 6.99 -10.44
N VAL A 127 -7.31 5.79 -10.01
CA VAL A 127 -7.85 4.52 -10.55
C VAL A 127 -9.35 4.41 -10.30
N SER A 128 -9.82 4.85 -9.13
CA SER A 128 -11.25 4.85 -8.79
C SER A 128 -12.11 5.73 -9.71
N SER A 129 -11.50 6.73 -10.35
CA SER A 129 -12.16 7.65 -11.27
C SER A 129 -11.97 7.31 -12.76
N LEU A 130 -11.28 6.22 -13.09
CA LEU A 130 -10.99 5.82 -14.48
C LEU A 130 -12.30 5.72 -15.28
N SER A 131 -12.45 6.51 -16.34
CA SER A 131 -13.67 6.51 -17.16
C SER A 131 -13.72 5.32 -18.13
N ALA A 132 -14.90 5.03 -18.69
CA ALA A 132 -15.03 4.02 -19.73
C ALA A 132 -14.23 4.38 -21.00
N GLU A 133 -14.09 5.68 -21.30
CA GLU A 133 -13.34 6.19 -22.45
C GLU A 133 -11.82 6.02 -22.24
N GLU A 134 -11.32 6.36 -21.05
CA GLU A 134 -9.92 6.15 -20.67
C GLU A 134 -9.58 4.66 -20.65
N LYS A 135 -10.46 3.83 -20.07
CA LYS A 135 -10.36 2.37 -20.10
C LYS A 135 -10.27 1.86 -21.54
N ALA A 136 -11.15 2.29 -22.45
CA ALA A 136 -11.15 1.85 -23.84
C ALA A 136 -9.92 2.33 -24.62
N LEU A 137 -9.33 3.47 -24.25
CA LEU A 137 -8.11 3.99 -24.88
C LEU A 137 -6.87 3.21 -24.40
N LEU A 138 -6.74 2.96 -23.08
CA LEU A 138 -5.70 2.11 -22.52
C LEU A 138 -5.82 0.67 -23.04
N GLY A 139 -7.03 0.12 -23.04
CA GLY A 139 -7.33 -1.26 -23.42
C GLY A 139 -7.14 -1.59 -24.91
N ARG A 140 -6.90 -0.59 -25.77
CA ARG A 140 -6.55 -0.77 -27.20
C ARG A 140 -5.09 -0.47 -27.51
N SER A 141 -4.36 0.16 -26.59
CA SER A 141 -2.96 0.50 -26.79
C SER A 141 -2.05 -0.67 -26.43
N THR A 142 -1.01 -0.87 -27.23
CA THR A 142 0.13 -1.73 -26.92
C THR A 142 1.41 -0.89 -26.97
N ASP A 143 2.30 -1.11 -26.02
CA ASP A 143 3.61 -0.43 -25.98
C ASP A 143 4.69 -1.47 -25.62
N GLU A 144 5.21 -2.14 -26.65
CA GLU A 144 6.24 -3.19 -26.51
C GLU A 144 7.51 -2.67 -25.82
N ARG A 145 7.82 -1.38 -26.01
CA ARG A 145 8.96 -0.75 -25.36
C ARG A 145 8.73 -0.60 -23.87
N ALA A 146 7.53 -0.21 -23.45
CA ALA A 146 7.18 -0.12 -22.03
C ALA A 146 7.18 -1.51 -21.36
N GLU A 147 6.59 -2.53 -22.01
CA GLU A 147 6.61 -3.92 -21.50
C GLU A 147 8.06 -4.45 -21.34
N THR A 148 8.92 -4.19 -22.32
CA THR A 148 10.34 -4.58 -22.24
C THR A 148 11.05 -3.87 -21.08
N LEU A 149 10.83 -2.56 -20.92
CA LEU A 149 11.44 -1.79 -19.84
C LEU A 149 10.93 -2.22 -18.45
N HIS A 150 9.63 -2.52 -18.34
CA HIS A 150 9.04 -3.03 -17.10
C HIS A 150 9.73 -4.33 -16.64
N ASN A 151 9.88 -5.28 -17.57
CA ASN A 151 10.60 -6.54 -17.32
C ASN A 151 12.07 -6.32 -16.91
N GLN A 152 12.76 -5.37 -17.57
CA GLN A 152 14.13 -5.01 -17.21
C GLN A 152 14.21 -4.41 -15.80
N VAL A 153 13.25 -3.57 -15.39
CA VAL A 153 13.22 -3.01 -14.02
C VAL A 153 13.07 -4.10 -12.98
N TRP A 154 12.18 -5.07 -13.20
CA TRP A 154 12.05 -6.23 -12.31
C TRP A 154 13.35 -7.02 -12.21
N THR A 155 14.01 -7.29 -13.34
CA THR A 155 15.29 -8.01 -13.37
C THR A 155 16.39 -7.26 -12.62
N ARG A 156 16.54 -5.95 -12.85
CA ARG A 156 17.51 -5.09 -12.14
C ARG A 156 17.25 -5.09 -10.64
N TRP A 157 15.99 -4.92 -10.23
CA TRP A 157 15.61 -4.90 -8.82
C TRP A 157 15.83 -6.25 -8.14
N LEU A 158 15.39 -7.36 -8.77
CA LEU A 158 15.63 -8.71 -8.26
C LEU A 158 17.11 -9.00 -8.09
N SER A 159 17.96 -8.57 -9.04
CA SER A 159 19.41 -8.74 -8.96
C SER A 159 20.02 -8.05 -7.73
N GLN A 160 19.39 -6.97 -7.24
CA GLN A 160 19.83 -6.24 -6.06
C GLN A 160 19.30 -6.86 -4.75
N VAL A 161 18.03 -7.29 -4.71
CA VAL A 161 17.39 -7.76 -3.46
C VAL A 161 17.52 -9.26 -3.22
N ASP A 162 17.62 -10.06 -4.29
CA ASP A 162 17.81 -11.51 -4.24
C ASP A 162 18.38 -12.01 -5.57
N SER A 163 19.71 -11.93 -5.71
CA SER A 163 20.43 -12.38 -6.91
C SER A 163 20.34 -13.89 -7.17
N SER A 164 19.82 -14.66 -6.21
CA SER A 164 19.56 -16.10 -6.33
C SER A 164 18.10 -16.44 -6.65
N SER A 165 17.25 -15.43 -6.83
CA SER A 165 15.83 -15.60 -7.07
C SER A 165 15.57 -16.46 -8.33
N PRO A 166 14.70 -17.49 -8.25
CA PRO A 166 14.33 -18.28 -9.41
C PRO A 166 13.53 -17.46 -10.45
N TYR A 167 13.02 -16.28 -10.05
CA TYR A 167 12.25 -15.38 -10.88
C TYR A 167 13.13 -14.44 -11.72
N LEU A 168 14.46 -14.47 -11.54
CA LEU A 168 15.35 -13.56 -12.25
C LEU A 168 15.35 -13.82 -13.76
N GLY A 169 15.08 -12.79 -14.56
CA GLY A 169 15.05 -12.86 -16.02
C GLY A 169 13.82 -13.56 -16.60
N GLN A 170 12.81 -13.86 -15.77
CA GLN A 170 11.51 -14.34 -16.25
C GLN A 170 10.67 -13.19 -16.83
N ASP A 171 9.57 -13.56 -17.48
CA ASP A 171 8.53 -12.60 -17.83
C ASP A 171 7.75 -12.20 -16.57
N HIS A 172 7.66 -10.90 -16.37
CA HIS A 172 7.00 -10.24 -15.25
C HIS A 172 5.79 -9.43 -15.68
N SER A 173 5.33 -9.52 -16.94
CA SER A 173 4.09 -8.87 -17.36
C SER A 173 2.94 -9.22 -16.41
N ASN A 174 2.19 -8.19 -15.97
CA ASN A 174 1.12 -8.28 -14.96
C ASN A 174 1.53 -8.84 -13.58
N THR A 175 2.83 -8.94 -13.26
CA THR A 175 3.28 -9.41 -11.95
C THR A 175 3.02 -8.35 -10.87
N ILE A 176 2.23 -8.73 -9.86
CA ILE A 176 1.90 -7.85 -8.72
C ILE A 176 3.02 -7.90 -7.67
N ALA A 177 3.58 -9.08 -7.42
CA ALA A 177 4.60 -9.31 -6.41
C ALA A 177 5.37 -10.59 -6.74
N VAL A 178 6.64 -10.65 -6.32
CA VAL A 178 7.43 -11.88 -6.34
C VAL A 178 7.80 -12.27 -4.91
N GLY A 179 7.94 -13.57 -4.68
CA GLY A 179 8.39 -14.14 -3.41
C GLY A 179 9.89 -13.87 -3.17
N ALA A 180 10.27 -12.61 -2.97
CA ALA A 180 11.60 -12.21 -2.51
C ALA A 180 11.56 -11.88 -1.00
N ARG A 181 12.73 -11.79 -0.36
CA ARG A 181 12.83 -11.11 0.96
C ARG A 181 12.29 -9.69 0.78
N ALA A 182 11.41 -9.24 1.68
CA ALA A 182 10.73 -7.95 1.55
C ALA A 182 11.73 -6.82 1.25
N PRO A 183 11.40 -5.87 0.34
CA PRO A 183 10.11 -5.66 -0.35
C PRO A 183 9.79 -6.71 -1.44
N ARG A 184 8.51 -6.81 -1.84
CA ARG A 184 8.03 -7.80 -2.83
C ARG A 184 7.88 -7.26 -4.27
N SER A 185 8.14 -5.97 -4.46
CA SER A 185 8.19 -5.33 -5.78
C SER A 185 9.14 -4.13 -5.79
N PRO A 186 9.58 -3.65 -6.96
CA PRO A 186 10.36 -2.41 -7.12
C PRO A 186 9.70 -1.14 -6.56
N VAL A 187 8.39 -1.19 -6.29
CA VAL A 187 7.58 -0.08 -5.75
C VAL A 187 6.85 -0.48 -4.45
N GLY A 188 7.42 -1.44 -3.71
CA GLY A 188 6.88 -1.91 -2.44
C GLY A 188 5.48 -2.52 -2.58
N ASN A 189 4.52 -2.06 -1.79
CA ASN A 189 3.14 -2.55 -1.80
C ASN A 189 2.25 -1.87 -2.87
N ALA A 190 2.77 -0.89 -3.63
CA ALA A 190 1.94 -0.09 -4.52
C ALA A 190 1.29 -0.89 -5.65
N THR A 191 1.95 -1.93 -6.17
CA THR A 191 1.37 -2.85 -7.17
C THR A 191 0.16 -3.62 -6.63
N SER A 192 0.23 -4.05 -5.37
CA SER A 192 -0.88 -4.76 -4.71
C SER A 192 -2.08 -3.82 -4.50
N VAL A 193 -1.83 -2.57 -4.09
CA VAL A 193 -2.88 -1.55 -3.97
C VAL A 193 -3.48 -1.23 -5.34
N LEU A 194 -2.64 -1.02 -6.36
CA LEU A 194 -3.10 -0.77 -7.73
C LEU A 194 -4.01 -1.89 -8.23
N HIS A 195 -3.60 -3.14 -8.07
CA HIS A 195 -4.39 -4.29 -8.49
C HIS A 195 -5.75 -4.37 -7.77
N ALA A 196 -5.77 -4.13 -6.45
CA ALA A 196 -6.99 -4.13 -5.66
C ALA A 196 -7.97 -3.02 -6.10
N GLU A 197 -7.48 -1.79 -6.30
CA GLU A 197 -8.30 -0.68 -6.78
C GLU A 197 -8.79 -0.89 -8.21
N LEU A 198 -7.93 -1.43 -9.09
CA LEU A 198 -8.31 -1.73 -10.46
C LEU A 198 -9.37 -2.84 -10.52
N THR A 199 -9.27 -3.85 -9.66
CA THR A 199 -10.26 -4.93 -9.56
C THR A 199 -11.64 -4.39 -9.17
N LYS A 200 -11.70 -3.48 -8.18
CA LYS A 200 -12.94 -2.79 -7.80
C LYS A 200 -13.49 -2.01 -8.99
N ARG A 201 -12.64 -1.21 -9.64
CA ARG A 201 -13.06 -0.37 -10.76
C ARG A 201 -13.54 -1.19 -11.97
N ALA A 202 -12.90 -2.31 -12.23
CA ALA A 202 -13.28 -3.22 -13.30
C ALA A 202 -14.68 -3.82 -13.09
N ARG A 203 -14.99 -4.22 -11.85
CA ARG A 203 -16.34 -4.66 -11.47
C ARG A 203 -17.37 -3.54 -11.61
N GLU A 204 -17.03 -2.32 -11.23
CA GLU A 204 -17.96 -1.18 -11.35
C GLU A 204 -18.31 -0.86 -12.81
N LEU A 205 -17.34 -0.92 -13.73
CA LEU A 205 -17.56 -0.55 -15.13
C LEU A 205 -18.15 -1.67 -15.99
N ASP A 206 -17.65 -2.90 -15.85
CA ASP A 206 -18.01 -4.01 -16.73
C ASP A 206 -18.57 -5.23 -15.98
N GLY A 207 -18.67 -5.18 -14.66
CA GLY A 207 -19.12 -6.31 -13.84
C GLY A 207 -18.22 -7.54 -14.03
N ASP A 208 -18.84 -8.71 -14.09
CA ASP A 208 -18.11 -9.97 -14.29
C ASP A 208 -17.47 -10.09 -15.68
N ARG A 209 -17.91 -9.30 -16.66
CA ARG A 209 -17.34 -9.32 -18.02
C ARG A 209 -15.90 -8.79 -18.06
N ALA A 210 -15.46 -8.07 -17.03
CA ALA A 210 -14.07 -7.64 -16.90
C ALA A 210 -13.09 -8.80 -16.70
N PHE A 211 -13.59 -9.98 -16.36
CA PHE A 211 -12.77 -11.09 -15.90
C PHE A 211 -12.96 -12.34 -16.74
N VAL A 212 -11.94 -13.19 -16.71
CA VAL A 212 -11.98 -14.57 -17.18
C VAL A 212 -11.72 -15.46 -15.97
N THR A 213 -12.48 -16.53 -15.85
CA THR A 213 -12.28 -17.56 -14.82
C THR A 213 -11.60 -18.75 -15.47
N ASP A 214 -10.44 -19.13 -14.92
CA ASP A 214 -9.75 -20.37 -15.24
C ASP A 214 -9.67 -21.19 -13.95
N ASP A 215 -10.29 -22.37 -13.95
CA ASP A 215 -10.60 -23.16 -12.75
C ASP A 215 -11.29 -22.33 -11.63
N GLU A 216 -10.55 -21.99 -10.58
CA GLU A 216 -11.00 -21.20 -9.43
C GLU A 216 -10.33 -19.81 -9.36
N GLU A 217 -9.44 -19.50 -10.31
CA GLU A 217 -8.72 -18.24 -10.37
C GLU A 217 -9.41 -17.28 -11.33
N GLN A 218 -9.66 -16.07 -10.83
CA GLN A 218 -10.23 -15.00 -11.63
C GLN A 218 -9.11 -14.04 -12.04
N SER A 219 -8.93 -13.85 -13.35
CA SER A 219 -7.98 -12.91 -13.93
C SER A 219 -8.70 -11.86 -14.77
N PHE A 220 -8.04 -10.74 -15.05
CA PHE A 220 -8.58 -9.76 -15.98
C PHE A 220 -8.69 -10.35 -17.39
N ASN A 221 -9.74 -9.98 -18.11
CA ASN A 221 -9.84 -10.27 -19.53
C ASN A 221 -8.74 -9.50 -20.30
N ALA A 222 -8.55 -9.80 -21.59
CA ALA A 222 -7.48 -9.21 -22.38
C ALA A 222 -7.47 -7.66 -22.41
N GLU A 223 -8.64 -7.02 -22.35
CA GLU A 223 -8.75 -5.56 -22.32
C GLU A 223 -8.27 -5.01 -20.97
N TRP A 224 -8.79 -5.54 -19.87
CA TRP A 224 -8.42 -5.12 -18.52
C TRP A 224 -6.98 -5.47 -18.15
N SER A 225 -6.42 -6.56 -18.69
CA SER A 225 -5.00 -6.88 -18.54
C SER A 225 -4.13 -5.80 -19.20
N ARG A 226 -4.51 -5.27 -20.38
CA ARG A 226 -3.78 -4.15 -20.98
C ARG A 226 -3.92 -2.86 -20.18
N VAL A 227 -5.10 -2.58 -19.63
CA VAL A 227 -5.29 -1.45 -18.70
C VAL A 227 -4.37 -1.60 -17.48
N ALA A 228 -4.31 -2.80 -16.89
CA ALA A 228 -3.46 -3.13 -15.75
C ALA A 228 -1.97 -2.92 -16.08
N SER A 229 -1.48 -3.47 -17.19
CA SER A 229 -0.11 -3.24 -17.68
C SER A 229 0.22 -1.75 -17.76
N HIS A 230 -0.62 -0.94 -18.44
CA HIS A 230 -0.33 0.49 -18.61
C HIS A 230 -0.30 1.28 -17.30
N LEU A 231 -1.20 0.97 -16.37
CA LEU A 231 -1.19 1.59 -15.04
C LEU A 231 0.02 1.13 -14.22
N GLN A 232 0.44 -0.13 -14.35
CA GLN A 232 1.63 -0.65 -13.69
C GLN A 232 2.91 -0.03 -14.27
N HIS A 233 2.98 0.17 -15.58
CA HIS A 233 4.07 0.90 -16.24
C HIS A 233 4.15 2.35 -15.73
N ALA A 234 3.02 3.05 -15.64
CA ALA A 234 2.96 4.39 -15.07
C ALA A 234 3.40 4.41 -13.60
N LEU A 235 2.94 3.44 -12.80
CA LEU A 235 3.35 3.28 -11.41
C LEU A 235 4.86 3.09 -11.28
N PHE A 236 5.47 2.27 -12.14
CA PHE A 236 6.91 2.05 -12.13
C PHE A 236 7.67 3.31 -12.53
N ALA A 237 7.18 4.04 -13.54
CA ALA A 237 7.80 5.25 -14.03
C ALA A 237 7.88 6.33 -12.93
N ILE A 238 6.86 6.35 -12.07
CA ILE A 238 6.73 7.29 -10.95
C ILE A 238 7.50 6.79 -9.73
N GLY A 239 7.24 5.57 -9.27
CA GLY A 239 7.58 5.09 -7.93
C GLY A 239 8.87 4.29 -7.79
N VAL A 240 9.51 3.88 -8.88
CA VAL A 240 10.77 3.13 -8.83
C VAL A 240 11.92 4.07 -8.47
N SER A 241 12.93 3.58 -7.73
CA SER A 241 14.16 4.32 -7.42
C SER A 241 14.90 4.81 -8.68
N PRO A 242 15.47 6.04 -8.69
CA PRO A 242 16.33 6.53 -9.77
C PRO A 242 17.50 5.61 -10.12
N GLU A 243 17.96 4.77 -9.19
CA GLU A 243 19.04 3.80 -9.41
C GLU A 243 18.65 2.66 -10.36
N LEU A 244 17.36 2.37 -10.47
CA LEU A 244 16.84 1.26 -11.28
C LEU A 244 16.30 1.73 -12.65
N LEU A 245 15.95 3.01 -12.76
CA LEU A 245 15.24 3.56 -13.91
C LEU A 245 15.67 5.00 -14.22
N SER A 246 16.33 5.18 -15.37
CA SER A 246 16.81 6.49 -15.84
C SER A 246 15.67 7.41 -16.31
N PRO A 247 15.87 8.74 -16.38
CA PRO A 247 14.83 9.67 -16.81
C PRO A 247 14.23 9.36 -18.20
N PRO A 248 15.01 9.02 -19.26
CA PRO A 248 14.45 8.65 -20.55
C PRO A 248 13.61 7.37 -20.51
N GLU A 249 14.01 6.39 -19.69
CA GLU A 249 13.23 5.16 -19.51
C GLU A 249 11.92 5.43 -18.77
N ARG A 250 11.89 6.34 -17.79
CA ARG A 250 10.63 6.78 -17.13
C ARG A 250 9.64 7.36 -18.11
N VAL A 251 10.11 8.23 -19.01
CA VAL A 251 9.27 8.82 -20.05
C VAL A 251 8.71 7.74 -20.98
N ALA A 252 9.54 6.78 -21.38
CA ALA A 252 9.10 5.66 -22.23
C ALA A 252 8.08 4.76 -21.51
N LEU A 253 8.30 4.45 -20.23
CA LEU A 253 7.43 3.58 -19.45
C LEU A 253 6.05 4.23 -19.20
N ALA A 254 6.00 5.55 -18.98
CA ALA A 254 4.74 6.28 -18.79
C ALA A 254 4.03 6.67 -20.10
N SER A 255 4.54 6.30 -21.28
CA SER A 255 4.14 6.92 -22.55
C SER A 255 2.65 6.71 -22.89
N ALA A 256 2.16 5.48 -22.74
CA ALA A 256 0.78 5.12 -23.06
C ALA A 256 -0.21 5.78 -22.08
N TYR A 257 0.13 5.79 -20.79
CA TYR A 257 -0.67 6.46 -19.76
C TYR A 257 -0.80 7.96 -20.03
N ARG A 258 0.31 8.65 -20.32
CA ARG A 258 0.33 10.11 -20.58
C ARG A 258 -0.49 10.52 -21.81
N LYS A 259 -0.61 9.66 -22.82
CA LYS A 259 -1.45 9.92 -24.01
C LYS A 259 -2.95 9.80 -23.72
N THR A 260 -3.31 9.12 -22.64
CA THR A 260 -4.67 8.67 -22.37
C THR A 260 -5.31 9.40 -21.20
N VAL A 261 -4.55 9.58 -20.12
CA VAL A 261 -4.98 10.24 -18.90
C VAL A 261 -4.01 11.39 -18.65
N PRO A 262 -4.45 12.67 -18.74
CA PRO A 262 -3.59 13.81 -18.42
C PRO A 262 -3.12 13.67 -16.97
N PRO A 263 -1.82 13.46 -16.70
CA PRO A 263 -1.37 13.18 -15.35
C PRO A 263 -1.24 14.46 -14.53
N ASN A 264 -1.48 14.34 -13.22
CA ASN A 264 -0.76 15.14 -12.22
C ASN A 264 0.67 14.59 -12.13
N TRP A 265 1.48 14.78 -13.18
CA TRP A 265 2.85 14.26 -13.22
C TRP A 265 3.73 15.04 -12.23
N PRO A 266 4.57 14.37 -11.43
CA PRO A 266 5.57 15.08 -10.64
C PRO A 266 6.52 15.81 -11.60
N ARG A 267 6.53 17.14 -11.57
CA ARG A 267 7.53 17.92 -12.31
C ARG A 267 8.91 17.52 -11.78
N ASP A 268 9.88 17.31 -12.66
CA ASP A 268 11.27 16.96 -12.34
C ASP A 268 12.03 18.12 -11.65
N ASP A 269 11.37 18.81 -10.71
CA ASP A 269 11.89 19.95 -9.98
C ASP A 269 12.35 19.47 -8.58
N ALA A 270 13.49 18.77 -8.55
CA ALA A 270 14.38 18.63 -7.39
C ALA A 270 15.78 18.18 -7.83
#